data_AF-A0A7R9J3T9-F1
#
_entry.id   AF-A0A7R9J3T9-F1
#
_cell.length_a   1.000
_cell.length_b   1.000
_cell.length_c   1.000
_cell.angle_alpha   90.00
_cell.angle_beta   90.00
_cell.angle_gamma   90.00
#
_symmetry.space_group_name_H-M   'P 1'
#
loop_
_entity.id
_entity.type
_entity.pdbx_description
1 polymer ?
#
loop_
_entity_poly.entity_id
_entity_poly.type
_entity_poly.pdbx_seq_one_letter_code
_entity_poly.pdbx_strand_id
1 'polypeptide(L)'
;MGCMRRFDSVADIMKEFYKLRLTYYDKRKAYLEGMLKAESLKLSNQARFILEKCSMELVVENKKKKVMIAELKKRGYDVDPVRAWKLSQNKEEALAEQQEQEAETSQTEEEEDKEITGQYDYLLGMTMWTLTLEKKEELLRKRDEKLQELETLQAKTPSRLWDDDLNALLEEVSLSYYLLEVVSENKNTFSCL
;
A
#
# COMPACT_ATOMS: atom_id res chain seq x y z
N MET A 1 18.23 -5.24 -21.62
CA MET A 1 18.04 -6.62 -22.14
C MET A 1 16.85 -6.58 -23.09
N GLY A 2 17.08 -6.83 -24.37
CA GLY A 2 16.05 -6.74 -25.41
C GLY A 2 16.59 -7.23 -26.75
N CYS A 3 17.48 -8.22 -26.70
CA CYS A 3 18.20 -8.71 -27.87
C CYS A 3 17.52 -9.97 -28.39
N MET A 4 17.47 -10.10 -29.72
CA MET A 4 16.94 -11.29 -30.38
C MET A 4 17.80 -12.50 -30.03
N ARG A 5 17.15 -13.62 -29.68
CA ARG A 5 17.81 -14.90 -29.39
C ARG A 5 17.03 -16.05 -30.02
N ARG A 6 17.77 -17.10 -30.38
CA ARG A 6 17.23 -18.36 -30.86
C ARG A 6 17.27 -19.38 -29.73
N PHE A 7 16.19 -20.14 -29.58
CA PHE A 7 16.09 -21.25 -28.63
C PHE A 7 15.96 -22.56 -29.40
N ASP A 8 16.58 -23.61 -28.90
CA ASP A 8 16.57 -24.93 -29.54
C ASP A 8 15.34 -25.75 -29.15
N SER A 9 14.75 -25.48 -27.99
CA SER A 9 13.54 -26.15 -27.52
C SER A 9 12.58 -25.23 -26.74
N VAL A 10 11.31 -25.63 -26.66
CA VAL A 10 10.31 -24.95 -25.80
C VAL A 10 10.70 -25.03 -24.33
N ALA A 11 11.37 -26.11 -23.91
CA ALA A 11 11.82 -26.28 -22.53
C ALA A 11 12.85 -25.19 -22.13
N ASP A 12 13.68 -24.72 -23.07
CA ASP A 12 14.66 -23.67 -22.80
C ASP A 12 14.00 -22.31 -22.59
N ILE A 13 12.95 -22.02 -23.36
CA ILE A 13 12.09 -20.84 -23.16
C ILE A 13 11.44 -20.89 -21.77
N MET A 14 10.86 -22.04 -21.41
CA MET A 14 10.18 -22.22 -20.12
C MET A 14 11.13 -22.09 -18.93
N LYS A 15 12.35 -22.65 -19.01
CA LYS A 15 13.37 -22.51 -17.95
C LYS A 15 13.78 -21.07 -17.73
N GLU A 16 13.94 -20.30 -18.81
CA GLU A 16 14.31 -18.90 -18.70
C GLU A 16 13.15 -18.05 -18.17
N PHE A 17 11.94 -18.27 -18.68
CA PHE A 17 10.74 -17.63 -18.16
C PHE A 17 10.56 -17.91 -16.67
N TYR A 18 10.74 -19.16 -16.23
CA TYR A 18 10.63 -19.53 -14.83
C TYR A 18 11.59 -18.74 -13.93
N LYS A 19 12.86 -18.66 -14.33
CA LYS A 19 13.88 -17.90 -13.59
C LYS A 19 13.52 -16.41 -13.52
N LEU A 20 13.20 -15.81 -14.66
CA LEU A 20 12.82 -14.40 -14.72
C LEU A 20 11.59 -14.15 -13.85
N ARG A 21 10.55 -14.97 -13.99
CA ARG A 21 9.30 -14.83 -13.25
C ARG A 21 9.53 -14.90 -11.75
N LEU A 22 10.32 -15.86 -11.27
CA LEU A 22 10.64 -15.98 -9.85
C LEU A 22 11.36 -14.73 -9.33
N THR A 23 12.35 -14.20 -10.06
CA THR A 23 13.02 -12.93 -9.65
C THR A 23 12.07 -11.73 -9.60
N TYR A 24 11.03 -11.72 -10.42
CA TYR A 24 9.99 -10.68 -10.36
C TYR A 24 9.02 -10.90 -9.21
N TYR A 25 8.76 -12.13 -8.78
CA TYR A 25 8.03 -12.40 -7.54
C TYR A 25 8.82 -11.98 -6.31
N ASP A 26 10.15 -12.12 -6.30
CA ASP A 26 11.00 -11.57 -5.24
C ASP A 26 10.83 -10.04 -5.15
N LYS A 27 10.92 -9.36 -6.29
CA LYS A 27 10.70 -7.90 -6.37
C LYS A 27 9.29 -7.51 -5.94
N ARG A 28 8.26 -8.25 -6.38
CA ARG A 28 6.87 -8.03 -5.98
C ARG A 28 6.71 -8.18 -4.48
N LYS A 29 7.25 -9.24 -3.88
CA LYS A 29 7.19 -9.46 -2.43
C LYS A 29 7.84 -8.30 -1.68
N ALA A 30 9.06 -7.91 -2.05
CA ALA A 30 9.77 -6.80 -1.41
C ALA A 30 9.00 -5.46 -1.50
N TYR A 31 8.38 -5.19 -2.66
CA TYR A 31 7.53 -4.01 -2.84
C TYR A 31 6.30 -4.04 -1.93
N LEU A 32 5.57 -5.16 -1.94
CA LEU A 32 4.36 -5.33 -1.11
C LEU A 32 4.68 -5.24 0.39
N GLU A 33 5.78 -5.84 0.83
CA GLU A 33 6.25 -5.72 2.22
C GLU A 33 6.61 -4.28 2.58
N GLY A 34 7.31 -3.56 1.69
CA GLY A 34 7.64 -2.15 1.89
C GLY A 34 6.39 -1.28 2.04
N MET A 35 5.41 -1.48 1.16
CA MET A 35 4.13 -0.77 1.17
C MET A 35 3.34 -1.04 2.46
N LEU A 36 3.11 -2.31 2.80
CA LEU A 36 2.37 -2.70 4.02
C LEU A 36 3.10 -2.26 5.29
N LYS A 37 4.43 -2.28 5.31
CA LYS A 37 5.22 -1.74 6.42
C LYS A 37 5.03 -0.22 6.58
N ALA A 38 5.01 0.53 5.48
CA ALA A 38 4.72 1.96 5.53
C ALA A 38 3.29 2.25 6.00
N GLU A 39 2.30 1.52 5.48
CA GLU A 39 0.89 1.66 5.89
C GLU A 39 0.67 1.34 7.37
N SER A 40 1.21 0.21 7.84
CA SER A 40 1.12 -0.21 9.24
C SER A 40 1.80 0.78 10.18
N LEU A 41 2.96 1.34 9.80
CA LEU A 41 3.65 2.37 10.58
C LEU A 41 2.84 3.67 10.63
N LYS A 42 2.25 4.09 9.51
CA LYS A 42 1.37 5.26 9.45
C LYS A 42 0.18 5.12 10.40
N LEU A 43 -0.52 3.99 10.35
CA LEU A 43 -1.65 3.68 11.25
C LEU A 43 -1.20 3.58 12.71
N SER A 44 -0.02 3.01 12.97
CA SER A 44 0.54 2.92 14.33
C SER A 44 0.83 4.30 14.91
N ASN A 45 1.40 5.21 14.12
CA ASN A 45 1.64 6.59 14.53
C ASN A 45 0.34 7.36 14.73
N GLN A 46 -0.66 7.19 13.86
CA GLN A 46 -1.99 7.77 14.04
C GLN A 46 -2.66 7.25 15.32
N ALA A 47 -2.62 5.94 15.57
CA ALA A 47 -3.17 5.33 16.77
C ALA A 47 -2.50 5.89 18.03
N ARG A 48 -1.16 5.97 18.02
CA ARG A 48 -0.39 6.54 19.12
C ARG A 48 -0.77 8.01 19.36
N PHE A 49 -0.87 8.82 18.31
CA PHE A 49 -1.27 10.22 18.42
C PHE A 49 -2.67 10.39 19.03
N ILE A 50 -3.64 9.61 18.58
CA ILE A 50 -5.01 9.65 19.13
C ILE A 50 -5.02 9.20 20.60
N LEU A 51 -4.29 8.14 20.95
CA LEU A 51 -4.18 7.67 22.33
C LEU A 51 -3.56 8.73 23.25
N GLU A 52 -2.42 9.32 22.86
CA GLU A 52 -1.75 10.39 23.62
C GLU A 52 -2.63 11.65 23.71
N LYS A 53 -3.46 11.93 22.70
CA LYS A 53 -4.40 13.06 22.70
C LYS A 53 -5.56 12.82 23.66
N CYS A 54 -6.11 11.61 23.69
CA CYS A 54 -7.20 11.20 24.59
C CYS A 54 -6.74 11.11 26.05
N SER A 55 -5.49 10.71 26.30
CA SER A 55 -4.88 10.68 27.65
C SER A 55 -4.40 12.04 28.16
N MET A 56 -4.56 13.10 27.35
CA MET A 56 -4.03 14.46 27.61
C MET A 56 -2.50 14.54 27.74
N GLU A 57 -1.76 13.50 27.37
CA GLU A 57 -0.29 13.50 27.32
C GLU A 57 0.25 14.40 26.20
N LEU A 58 -0.53 14.53 25.11
CA LEU A 58 -0.23 15.39 23.98
C LEU A 58 -1.33 16.46 23.82
N VAL A 59 -0.99 17.71 24.12
CA VAL A 59 -1.89 18.85 23.94
C VAL A 59 -1.58 19.52 22.61
N VAL A 60 -2.60 19.68 21.75
CA VAL A 60 -2.49 20.27 20.41
C VAL A 60 -3.19 21.64 20.35
N GLU A 61 -4.14 21.86 21.25
CA GLU A 61 -4.95 23.07 21.33
C GLU A 61 -4.09 24.33 21.52
N ASN A 62 -4.41 25.36 20.75
CA ASN A 62 -3.80 26.69 20.85
C ASN A 62 -2.26 26.73 20.69
N LYS A 63 -1.66 25.75 20.00
CA LYS A 63 -0.23 25.75 19.66
C LYS A 63 -0.01 26.09 18.18
N LYS A 64 1.05 26.84 17.89
CA LYS A 64 1.47 27.12 16.51
C LYS A 64 1.91 25.81 15.82
N LYS A 65 1.59 25.63 14.53
CA LYS A 65 1.97 24.44 13.74
C LYS A 65 3.44 24.07 13.86
N LYS A 66 4.36 25.03 13.71
CA LYS A 66 5.81 24.80 13.85
C LYS A 66 6.21 24.23 15.21
N VAL A 67 5.59 24.71 16.29
CA VAL A 67 5.84 24.22 17.65
C VAL A 67 5.32 22.80 17.81
N MET A 68 4.17 22.49 17.23
CA MET A 68 3.62 21.13 17.21
C MET A 68 4.54 20.15 16.48
N ILE A 69 5.06 20.53 15.31
CA ILE A 69 5.99 19.70 14.54
C ILE A 69 7.27 19.44 15.33
N ALA A 70 7.83 20.48 15.98
CA ALA A 70 9.01 20.31 16.83
C ALA A 70 8.77 19.35 18.00
N GLU A 71 7.59 19.41 18.64
CA GLU A 71 7.21 18.49 19.71
C GLU A 71 7.03 17.05 19.19
N LEU A 72 6.37 16.86 18.04
CA LEU A 72 6.21 15.54 17.40
C LEU A 72 7.57 14.91 17.07
N LYS A 73 8.49 15.71 16.52
CA LYS A 73 9.87 15.28 16.24
C LYS A 73 10.62 14.91 17.52
N LYS A 74 10.48 15.70 18.59
CA LYS A 74 11.07 15.42 19.91
C LYS A 74 10.54 14.13 20.53
N ARG A 75 9.26 13.80 20.31
CA ARG A 75 8.61 12.57 20.77
C ARG A 75 8.88 11.34 19.89
N GLY A 76 9.62 11.53 18.80
CA GLY A 76 9.99 10.46 17.87
C GLY A 76 8.82 9.97 17.02
N TYR A 77 7.89 10.85 16.64
CA TYR A 77 6.95 10.53 15.56
C TYR A 77 7.69 10.56 14.22
N ASP A 78 7.46 9.52 13.42
CA ASP A 78 8.01 9.46 12.07
C ASP A 78 7.38 10.54 11.18
N VAL A 79 8.09 10.93 10.14
CA VAL A 79 7.49 11.61 8.98
C VAL A 79 6.54 10.63 8.28
N ASP A 80 5.55 11.11 7.51
CA ASP A 80 4.56 10.24 6.84
C ASP A 80 5.25 9.03 6.17
N PRO A 81 5.10 7.82 6.74
CA PRO A 81 5.87 6.67 6.28
C PRO A 81 5.52 6.26 4.86
N VAL A 82 4.26 6.47 4.45
CA VAL A 82 3.77 6.13 3.11
C VAL A 82 4.34 7.13 2.09
N ARG A 83 4.35 8.42 2.42
CA ARG A 83 4.98 9.45 1.57
C ARG A 83 6.47 9.18 1.42
N ALA A 84 7.18 8.92 2.53
CA ALA A 84 8.61 8.63 2.52
C ALA A 84 8.95 7.38 1.71
N TRP A 85 8.14 6.31 1.84
CA TRP A 85 8.34 5.09 1.08
C TRP A 85 8.08 5.28 -0.42
N LYS A 86 6.99 5.95 -0.81
CA LYS A 86 6.71 6.28 -2.23
C LYS A 86 7.87 7.05 -2.88
N LEU A 87 8.39 8.06 -2.17
CA LEU A 87 9.53 8.86 -2.65
C LEU A 87 10.79 8.01 -2.86
N SER A 88 10.99 6.97 -2.05
CA SER A 88 12.11 6.02 -2.21
C SER A 88 11.96 5.10 -3.42
N GLN A 89 10.73 4.82 -3.87
CA GLN A 89 10.45 3.93 -5.00
C GLN A 89 10.46 4.65 -6.34
N ASN A 90 9.83 5.83 -6.42
CA ASN A 90 9.79 6.62 -7.64
C ASN A 90 9.80 8.12 -7.32
N LYS A 91 11.01 8.70 -7.30
CA LYS A 91 11.22 10.09 -6.87
C LYS A 91 10.50 11.09 -7.77
N GLU A 92 10.48 10.89 -9.08
CA GLU A 92 9.85 11.82 -10.04
C GLU A 92 8.31 11.78 -9.96
N GLU A 93 7.72 10.58 -9.90
CA GLU A 93 6.27 10.40 -9.80
C GLU A 93 5.73 10.89 -8.44
N ALA A 94 6.46 10.62 -7.35
CA ALA A 94 6.07 11.08 -6.02
C ALA A 94 6.21 12.60 -5.84
N LEU A 95 7.13 13.26 -6.55
CA LEU A 95 7.25 14.73 -6.55
C LEU A 95 6.13 15.39 -7.37
N ALA A 96 5.68 14.75 -8.46
CA ALA A 96 4.55 15.22 -9.24
C ALA A 96 3.23 15.18 -8.43
N GLU A 97 2.96 14.06 -7.71
CA GLU A 97 1.79 13.95 -6.82
C GLU A 97 1.79 15.03 -5.71
N GLN A 98 2.97 15.47 -5.24
CA GLN A 98 3.10 16.50 -4.20
C GLN A 98 2.77 17.89 -4.72
N GLN A 99 3.20 18.23 -5.93
CA GLN A 99 2.90 19.53 -6.55
C GLN A 99 1.39 19.71 -6.77
N GLU A 100 0.66 18.63 -7.06
CA GLU A 100 -0.79 18.67 -7.20
C GLU A 100 -1.51 18.90 -5.86
N GLN A 101 -1.07 18.25 -4.77
CA GLN A 101 -1.67 18.42 -3.44
C GLN A 101 -1.39 19.79 -2.82
N GLU A 102 -0.23 20.38 -3.10
CA GLU A 102 0.15 21.70 -2.58
C GLU A 102 -0.55 22.86 -3.33
N ALA A 103 -1.02 22.63 -4.57
CA ALA A 103 -1.74 23.64 -5.36
C ALA A 103 -3.13 23.99 -4.77
N GLU A 104 -3.77 23.08 -4.03
CA GLU A 104 -5.06 23.36 -3.36
C GLU A 104 -4.92 24.22 -2.10
N THR A 105 -3.72 24.30 -1.50
CA THR A 105 -3.50 25.04 -0.24
C THR A 105 -2.77 26.35 -0.51
N SER A 106 -3.43 27.24 -1.26
CA SER A 106 -2.91 28.59 -1.53
C SER A 106 -2.97 29.46 -0.26
N GLN A 107 -1.83 29.61 0.42
CA GLN A 107 -1.45 30.84 1.13
C GLN A 107 0.07 30.90 1.42
N THR A 108 0.55 32.14 1.40
CA THR A 108 1.90 32.69 1.63
C THR A 108 2.70 32.10 2.81
N GLU A 109 3.48 31.05 2.57
CA GLU A 109 4.57 30.60 3.46
C GLU A 109 5.78 30.16 2.60
N GLU A 110 7.01 30.35 3.09
CA GLU A 110 8.28 30.00 2.43
C GLU A 110 8.32 28.48 2.09
N GLU A 111 8.92 28.10 0.95
CA GLU A 111 8.90 26.71 0.43
C GLU A 111 9.44 25.68 1.44
N GLU A 112 10.47 26.03 2.23
CA GLU A 112 11.04 25.13 3.25
C GLU A 112 10.07 24.85 4.41
N ASP A 113 9.20 25.80 4.79
CA ASP A 113 8.20 25.59 5.85
C ASP A 113 7.05 24.69 5.37
N LYS A 114 6.70 24.76 4.08
CA LYS A 114 5.66 23.90 3.50
C LYS A 114 6.08 22.43 3.46
N GLU A 115 7.33 22.17 3.09
CA GLU A 115 7.84 20.80 3.04
C GLU A 115 7.88 20.16 4.44
N ILE A 116 8.29 20.93 5.47
CA ILE A 116 8.33 20.45 6.86
C ILE A 116 6.93 20.26 7.44
N THR A 117 5.98 21.16 7.12
CA THR A 117 4.59 21.04 7.58
C THR A 117 3.85 19.88 6.92
N GLY A 118 4.11 19.60 5.65
CA GLY A 118 3.52 18.49 4.91
C GLY A 118 3.98 17.09 5.37
N GLN A 119 5.09 16.97 6.11
CA GLN A 119 5.60 15.69 6.61
C GLN A 119 4.74 15.10 7.75
N TYR A 120 4.06 15.94 8.52
CA TYR A 120 3.25 15.55 9.68
C TYR A 120 1.74 15.76 9.46
N ASP A 121 1.34 16.14 8.25
CA ASP A 121 -0.05 16.44 7.91
C ASP A 121 -0.97 15.23 8.16
N TYR A 122 -0.48 14.01 7.94
CA TYR A 122 -1.24 12.78 8.22
C TYR A 122 -1.65 12.58 9.69
N LEU A 123 -1.04 13.32 10.62
CA LEU A 123 -1.42 13.37 12.03
C LEU A 123 -2.25 14.62 12.34
N LEU A 124 -1.79 15.79 11.90
CA LEU A 124 -2.39 17.08 12.26
C LEU A 124 -3.65 17.42 11.44
N GLY A 125 -3.81 16.84 10.26
CA GLY A 125 -4.97 16.97 9.38
C GLY A 125 -6.11 16.01 9.71
N MET A 126 -5.97 15.17 10.75
CA MET A 126 -7.04 14.27 11.18
C MET A 126 -8.24 15.06 11.73
N THR A 127 -9.45 14.62 11.39
CA THR A 127 -10.68 15.29 11.84
C THR A 127 -10.93 15.06 13.33
N MET A 128 -11.61 15.99 14.00
CA MET A 128 -11.97 15.84 15.43
C MET A 128 -12.81 14.58 15.72
N TRP A 129 -13.55 14.08 14.73
CA TRP A 129 -14.30 12.82 14.83
C TRP A 129 -13.41 11.60 15.08
N THR A 130 -12.12 11.66 14.75
CA THR A 130 -11.18 10.57 15.06
C THR A 130 -10.97 10.36 16.56
N LEU A 131 -11.34 11.35 17.40
CA LEU A 131 -11.24 11.28 18.85
C LEU A 131 -12.43 10.59 19.51
N THR A 132 -13.50 10.24 18.76
CA THR A 132 -14.60 9.45 19.34
C THR A 132 -14.13 8.02 19.64
N LEU A 133 -14.80 7.36 20.58
CA LEU A 133 -14.43 6.01 20.99
C LEU A 133 -14.49 5.04 19.81
N GLU A 134 -15.55 5.12 19.00
CA GLU A 134 -15.79 4.24 17.87
C GLU A 134 -14.70 4.41 16.80
N LYS A 135 -14.30 5.66 16.51
CA LYS A 135 -13.28 5.93 15.50
C LYS A 135 -11.88 5.56 15.98
N LYS A 136 -11.58 5.77 17.27
CA LYS A 136 -10.34 5.27 17.88
C LYS A 136 -10.25 3.75 17.78
N GLU A 137 -11.30 3.03 18.14
CA GLU A 137 -11.35 1.56 18.06
C GLU A 137 -11.26 1.07 16.61
N GLU A 138 -11.95 1.73 15.68
CA GLU A 138 -11.83 1.44 14.25
C GLU A 138 -10.39 1.61 13.74
N LEU A 139 -9.70 2.66 14.18
CA LEU A 139 -8.31 2.94 13.78
C LEU A 139 -7.35 1.89 14.36
N LEU A 140 -7.53 1.51 15.63
CA LEU A 140 -6.74 0.44 16.25
C LEU A 140 -6.96 -0.91 15.53
N ARG A 141 -8.22 -1.23 15.19
CA ARG A 141 -8.55 -2.42 14.42
C ARG A 141 -7.85 -2.41 13.05
N LYS A 142 -7.91 -1.30 12.31
CA LYS A 142 -7.22 -1.16 11.01
C LYS A 142 -5.71 -1.34 11.13
N ARG A 143 -5.10 -0.78 12.19
CA ARG A 143 -3.67 -0.98 12.47
C ARG A 143 -3.37 -2.47 12.64
N ASP A 144 -4.15 -3.16 13.46
CA ASP A 144 -3.91 -4.58 13.77
C ASP A 144 -4.13 -5.48 12.55
N GLU A 145 -5.17 -5.20 11.76
CA GLU A 145 -5.41 -5.86 10.47
C GLU A 145 -4.19 -5.69 9.54
N LYS A 146 -3.65 -4.48 9.41
CA LYS A 146 -2.50 -4.21 8.54
C LYS A 146 -1.21 -4.85 9.04
N LEU A 147 -1.01 -4.92 10.34
CA LEU A 147 0.11 -5.65 10.93
C LEU A 147 0.00 -7.15 10.66
N GLN A 148 -1.20 -7.72 10.80
CA GLN A 148 -1.45 -9.13 10.52
C GLN A 148 -1.28 -9.45 9.02
N GLU A 149 -1.74 -8.57 8.12
CA GLU A 149 -1.52 -8.69 6.68
C GLU A 149 -0.02 -8.70 6.35
N LEU A 150 0.76 -7.81 6.96
CA LEU A 150 2.22 -7.75 6.79
C LEU A 150 2.89 -9.02 7.28
N GLU A 151 2.53 -9.51 8.46
CA GLU A 151 3.10 -10.73 9.05
C GLU A 151 2.78 -11.97 8.20
N THR A 152 1.55 -12.06 7.70
CA THR A 152 1.11 -13.11 6.77
C THR A 152 1.90 -13.05 5.46
N LEU A 153 2.13 -11.86 4.89
CA LEU A 153 2.90 -11.71 3.67
C LEU A 153 4.39 -12.07 3.88
N GLN A 154 4.97 -11.68 5.01
CA GLN A 154 6.35 -12.01 5.36
C GLN A 154 6.58 -13.51 5.45
N ALA A 155 5.59 -14.25 5.99
CA ALA A 155 5.61 -15.71 6.08
C ALA A 155 5.51 -16.40 4.70
N LYS A 156 4.93 -15.75 3.68
CA LYS A 156 4.82 -16.34 2.33
C LYS A 156 6.15 -16.28 1.59
N THR A 157 6.53 -17.37 0.92
CA THR A 157 7.67 -17.36 0.00
C THR A 157 7.26 -16.80 -1.38
N PRO A 158 8.20 -16.26 -2.16
CA PRO A 158 7.95 -15.84 -3.55
C PRO A 158 7.37 -16.95 -4.43
N SER A 159 7.81 -18.20 -4.24
CA SER A 159 7.21 -19.37 -4.91
C SER A 159 5.76 -19.57 -4.48
N ARG A 160 5.46 -19.45 -3.18
CA ARG A 160 4.09 -19.61 -2.69
C ARG A 160 3.15 -18.53 -3.22
N LEU A 161 3.63 -17.29 -3.32
CA LEU A 161 2.88 -16.20 -3.96
C LEU A 161 2.56 -16.53 -5.42
N TRP A 162 3.51 -17.14 -6.13
CA TRP A 162 3.27 -17.58 -7.50
C TRP A 162 2.28 -18.75 -7.56
N ASP A 163 2.40 -19.74 -6.68
CA ASP A 163 1.45 -20.86 -6.61
C ASP A 163 0.02 -20.37 -6.31
N ASP A 164 -0.13 -19.43 -5.38
CA ASP A 164 -1.42 -18.82 -5.05
C ASP A 164 -2.04 -18.13 -6.29
N ASP A 165 -1.26 -17.35 -7.06
CA ASP A 165 -1.71 -16.73 -8.31
C ASP A 165 -2.07 -17.77 -9.39
N LEU A 166 -1.31 -18.86 -9.51
CA LEU A 166 -1.57 -19.93 -10.47
C LEU A 166 -2.85 -20.69 -10.14
N ASN A 167 -3.11 -20.93 -8.85
CA ASN A 167 -4.35 -21.55 -8.39
C ASN A 167 -5.56 -20.65 -8.68
N ALA A 168 -5.45 -19.35 -8.38
CA ALA A 168 -6.50 -18.38 -8.70
C ALA A 168 -6.76 -18.33 -10.22
N LEU A 169 -5.71 -18.33 -11.03
CA LEU A 169 -5.84 -18.39 -12.49
C LEU A 169 -6.52 -19.69 -12.95
N LEU A 170 -6.14 -20.83 -12.38
CA LEU A 170 -6.69 -22.14 -12.74
C LEU A 170 -8.19 -22.23 -12.41
N GLU A 171 -8.59 -21.71 -11.25
CA GLU A 171 -9.99 -21.66 -10.82
C GLU A 171 -10.84 -20.84 -11.81
N GLU A 172 -10.40 -19.63 -12.15
CA GLU A 172 -11.09 -18.77 -13.11
C GLU A 172 -11.14 -19.38 -14.52
N VAL A 173 -10.05 -20.00 -14.98
CA VAL A 173 -10.01 -20.68 -16.28
C VAL A 173 -10.95 -21.89 -16.29
N SER A 174 -11.00 -22.66 -15.19
CA SER A 174 -11.91 -23.80 -15.05
C SER A 174 -13.37 -23.35 -15.09
N LEU A 175 -13.71 -22.27 -14.38
CA LEU A 175 -15.05 -21.69 -14.38
C LEU A 175 -15.44 -21.19 -15.78
N SER A 176 -14.53 -20.49 -16.45
CA SER A 176 -14.75 -20.00 -17.82
C SER A 176 -15.00 -21.15 -18.80
N TYR A 177 -14.22 -22.22 -18.72
CA TYR A 177 -14.37 -23.39 -19.57
C TYR A 177 -15.71 -24.11 -19.33
N TYR A 178 -16.09 -24.30 -18.06
CA TYR A 178 -17.38 -24.89 -17.69
C TYR A 178 -18.56 -24.06 -18.20
N LEU A 179 -18.49 -22.73 -18.10
CA LEU A 179 -19.54 -21.84 -18.63
C LEU A 179 -19.64 -21.92 -20.16
N LEU A 180 -18.51 -22.04 -20.88
CA LEU A 180 -18.52 -22.21 -22.33
C LEU A 180 -19.14 -23.55 -22.75
N GLU A 181 -18.84 -24.64 -22.04
CA GLU A 181 -19.46 -25.95 -22.29
C GLU A 181 -20.97 -25.90 -22.05
N VAL A 182 -21.43 -25.35 -20.91
CA VAL A 182 -22.87 -25.19 -20.60
C VAL A 182 -23.59 -24.31 -21.62
N VAL A 183 -22.95 -23.24 -22.12
CA VAL A 183 -23.52 -22.39 -23.18
C VAL A 183 -23.58 -23.13 -24.52
N SER A 184 -22.60 -23.99 -24.82
CA SER A 184 -22.60 -24.80 -26.04
C SER A 184 -23.71 -25.87 -26.03
N GLU A 185 -23.95 -26.50 -24.87
CA GLU A 185 -25.01 -27.48 -24.69
C GLU A 185 -26.40 -26.84 -24.76
N ASN A 186 -26.58 -25.66 -24.15
CA ASN A 186 -27.85 -24.93 -24.21
C ASN A 186 -28.17 -24.35 -25.61
N LYS A 187 -27.17 -24.06 -26.44
CA LYS A 187 -27.41 -23.67 -27.85
C LYS A 187 -27.86 -24.85 -28.71
N ASN A 188 -27.39 -26.06 -28.41
CA ASN A 188 -27.80 -27.27 -29.13
C ASN A 188 -29.22 -27.71 -28.77
N THR A 189 -29.71 -27.44 -27.56
CA THR A 189 -31.09 -27.77 -27.16
C THR A 189 -32.14 -26.81 -27.74
N PHE A 190 -31.80 -25.54 -28.00
CA PHE A 190 -32.69 -24.58 -28.67
C PHE A 190 -32.71 -24.69 -30.21
N SER A 191 -31.78 -25.42 -30.82
CA SER A 191 -31.77 -25.67 -32.27
C SER A 191 -32.63 -26.88 -32.71
N CYS A 192 -33.24 -27.60 -31.76
CA CYS A 192 -34.08 -28.78 -32.01
C CYS A 192 -35.59 -28.57 -31.71
N LEU A 193 -36.03 -27.32 -31.54
CA LEU A 193 -37.44 -26.92 -31.51
C LEU A 193 -37.75 -26.00 -32.70
#